data_AF-A0A945XD25-F1
#
_entry.id   AF-A0A945XD25-F1
#
_cell.length_a   1.000
_cell.length_b   1.000
_cell.length_c   1.000
_cell.angle_alpha   90.00
_cell.angle_beta   90.00
_cell.angle_gamma   90.00
#
_symmetry.space_group_name_H-M   'P 1'
#
loop_
_entity.id
_entity.type
_entity.pdbx_description
1 polymer ?
#
loop_
_entity_poly.entity_id
_entity_poly.type
_entity_poly.pdbx_seq_one_letter_code
_entity_poly.pdbx_strand_id
1 'polypeptide(L)'
;MTLVEIHKPDFDVEIEIAYATPDNFTGAPVYARPGCYLHEKAASALAEAIRLAGILDLRFRIFDALRPTEAQWALWHHTPDPEFLADPNRGSPHSRGVAVDLTLIDAAGNDLDMGTGFDAFTPLSHHGNPGVDAGAQRNR
;
A
#
# COMPACT_ATOMS: atom_id res chain seq x y z
N MET A 1 2.52 -8.86 19.69
CA MET A 1 2.03 -7.90 18.69
C MET A 1 0.60 -8.28 18.39
N THR A 2 -0.36 -7.41 18.67
CA THR A 2 -1.77 -7.66 18.35
C THR A 2 -2.01 -7.19 16.92
N LEU A 3 -2.31 -8.14 16.04
CA LEU A 3 -2.66 -7.87 14.65
C LEU A 3 -4.17 -7.90 14.49
N VAL A 4 -4.69 -6.95 13.74
CA VAL A 4 -6.08 -6.83 13.33
C VAL A 4 -6.13 -7.14 11.84
N GLU A 5 -7.03 -8.03 11.45
CA GLU A 5 -7.32 -8.28 10.04
C GLU A 5 -8.17 -7.13 9.51
N ILE A 6 -7.75 -6.54 8.41
CA ILE A 6 -8.49 -5.50 7.72
C ILE A 6 -9.37 -6.20 6.69
N HIS A 7 -10.68 -6.10 6.85
CA HIS A 7 -11.65 -6.66 5.92
C HIS A 7 -13.01 -5.97 6.08
N LYS A 8 -13.88 -6.15 5.08
CA LYS A 8 -15.29 -5.75 5.18
C LYS A 8 -16.03 -6.68 6.16
N PRO A 9 -17.04 -6.19 6.92
CA PRO A 9 -17.57 -4.83 6.92
C PRO A 9 -16.87 -3.87 7.91
N ASP A 10 -15.94 -4.36 8.72
CA ASP A 10 -15.32 -3.58 9.80
C ASP A 10 -14.49 -2.41 9.26
N PHE A 11 -13.94 -2.56 8.06
CA PHE A 11 -13.25 -1.52 7.31
C PHE A 11 -13.85 -1.39 5.90
N ASP A 12 -14.34 -0.20 5.54
CA ASP A 12 -14.84 0.08 4.20
C ASP A 12 -13.70 0.36 3.22
N VAL A 13 -13.03 -0.70 2.78
CA VAL A 13 -11.89 -0.66 1.85
C VAL A 13 -12.00 -1.76 0.81
N GLU A 14 -11.42 -1.54 -0.36
CA GLU A 14 -11.09 -2.61 -1.31
C GLU A 14 -9.69 -3.16 -1.01
N ILE A 15 -9.49 -4.46 -1.18
CA ILE A 15 -8.23 -5.14 -0.84
C ILE A 15 -7.74 -5.88 -2.08
N GLU A 16 -6.58 -5.46 -2.56
CA GLU A 16 -5.90 -6.01 -3.73
C GLU A 16 -4.43 -6.23 -3.38
N ILE A 17 -4.16 -7.20 -2.50
CA ILE A 17 -2.82 -7.49 -2.00
C ILE A 17 -1.90 -7.92 -3.16
N ALA A 18 -1.13 -6.97 -3.69
CA ALA A 18 -0.45 -7.06 -4.98
C ALA A 18 0.61 -8.17 -4.97
N TYR A 19 1.38 -8.26 -3.89
CA TYR A 19 2.44 -9.26 -3.71
C TYR A 19 1.94 -10.70 -3.55
N ALA A 20 0.62 -10.91 -3.44
CA ALA A 20 0.03 -12.25 -3.51
C ALA A 20 -0.35 -12.68 -4.94
N THR A 21 -0.13 -11.82 -5.93
CA THR A 21 -0.46 -12.03 -7.34
C THR A 21 0.78 -11.75 -8.21
N PRO A 22 0.79 -12.10 -9.51
CA PRO A 22 1.87 -11.69 -10.41
C PRO A 22 1.82 -10.20 -10.80
N ASP A 23 0.76 -9.48 -10.45
CA ASP A 23 0.57 -8.05 -10.76
C ASP A 23 1.33 -7.17 -9.75
N ASN A 24 2.65 -7.27 -9.80
CA ASN A 24 3.59 -6.45 -9.04
C ASN A 24 4.92 -6.38 -9.81
N PHE A 25 5.86 -5.54 -9.38
CA PHE A 25 7.10 -5.30 -10.11
C PHE A 25 8.02 -6.54 -10.26
N THR A 26 7.82 -7.60 -9.48
CA THR A 26 8.57 -8.86 -9.62
C THR A 26 8.00 -9.79 -10.70
N GLY A 27 6.77 -9.52 -11.19
CA GLY A 27 6.08 -10.35 -12.17
C GLY A 27 5.63 -11.73 -11.66
N ALA A 28 5.75 -12.01 -10.35
CA ALA A 28 5.34 -13.26 -9.73
C ALA A 28 4.80 -13.03 -8.30
N PRO A 29 3.95 -13.93 -7.77
CA PRO A 29 3.56 -13.89 -6.37
C PRO A 29 4.78 -14.04 -5.46
N VAL A 30 4.93 -13.11 -4.52
CA VAL A 30 6.00 -13.10 -3.50
C VAL A 30 5.61 -13.95 -2.30
N TYR A 31 4.31 -14.00 -1.99
CA TYR A 31 3.73 -14.89 -0.99
C TYR A 31 2.34 -15.38 -1.42
N ALA A 32 1.85 -16.48 -0.84
CA ALA A 32 0.60 -17.11 -1.30
C ALA A 32 -0.67 -16.57 -0.64
N ARG A 33 -0.60 -16.05 0.60
CA ARG A 33 -1.78 -15.65 1.36
C ARG A 33 -2.03 -14.13 1.24
N PRO A 34 -3.11 -13.67 0.60
CA PRO A 34 -3.44 -12.24 0.45
C PRO A 34 -4.08 -11.67 1.73
N GLY A 35 -3.43 -11.87 2.88
CA GLY A 35 -3.96 -11.39 4.16
C GLY A 35 -3.59 -9.94 4.41
N CYS A 36 -4.57 -9.07 4.64
CA CYS A 36 -4.34 -7.68 5.02
C CYS A 36 -4.39 -7.55 6.54
N TYR A 37 -3.22 -7.41 7.18
CA TYR A 37 -3.13 -7.25 8.64
C TYR A 37 -2.39 -5.97 9.00
N LEU A 38 -2.85 -5.32 10.06
CA LEU A 38 -2.17 -4.17 10.66
C LEU A 38 -2.07 -4.35 12.19
N HIS A 39 -1.07 -3.72 12.78
CA HIS A 39 -0.99 -3.52 14.21
C HIS A 39 -2.20 -2.74 14.69
N GLU A 40 -2.77 -3.06 15.86
CA GLU A 40 -4.02 -2.45 16.38
C GLU A 40 -4.06 -0.91 16.24
N LYS A 41 -2.99 -0.21 16.61
CA LYS A 41 -2.87 1.25 16.48
C LYS A 41 -2.91 1.74 15.02
N ALA A 42 -2.27 1.02 14.10
CA ALA A 42 -2.30 1.36 12.68
C ALA A 42 -3.69 1.08 12.09
N ALA A 43 -4.36 0.00 12.53
CA ALA A 43 -5.74 -0.28 12.16
C ALA A 43 -6.70 0.82 12.66
N SER A 44 -6.55 1.30 13.90
CA SER A 44 -7.35 2.43 14.41
C SER A 44 -7.11 3.72 13.62
N ALA A 45 -5.86 4.00 13.22
CA ALA A 45 -5.55 5.16 12.38
C ALA A 45 -6.15 5.02 10.97
N LEU A 46 -6.11 3.82 10.39
CA LEU A 46 -6.74 3.53 9.10
C LEU A 46 -8.27 3.71 9.18
N ALA A 47 -8.92 3.27 10.26
CA ALA A 47 -10.36 3.47 10.46
C ALA A 47 -10.75 4.97 10.44
N GLU A 48 -9.95 5.81 11.10
CA GLU A 48 -10.16 7.26 11.07
C GLU A 48 -9.89 7.85 9.68
N ALA A 49 -8.86 7.38 8.98
CA ALA A 49 -8.59 7.80 7.61
C ALA A 49 -9.75 7.44 6.67
N ILE A 50 -10.32 6.23 6.77
CA ILE A 50 -11.50 5.79 6.00
C ILE A 50 -12.67 6.74 6.25
N ARG A 51 -12.93 7.08 7.52
CA ARG A 51 -13.99 8.01 7.90
C ARG A 51 -13.79 9.39 7.26
N LEU A 52 -12.55 9.89 7.23
CA LEU A 52 -12.23 11.19 6.62
C LEU A 52 -12.35 11.16 5.09
N ALA A 53 -11.88 10.09 4.44
CA ALA A 53 -12.04 9.90 3.00
C ALA A 53 -13.52 9.85 2.60
N GLY A 54 -14.36 9.20 3.41
CA GLY A 54 -15.80 9.13 3.18
C GLY A 54 -16.51 10.49 3.21
N ILE A 55 -15.99 11.50 3.92
CA ILE A 55 -16.53 12.88 3.88
C ILE A 55 -16.32 13.53 2.51
N LEU A 56 -15.32 13.06 1.76
CA LEU A 56 -14.97 13.52 0.41
C LEU A 56 -15.59 12.64 -0.68
N ASP A 57 -16.49 11.72 -0.33
CA ASP A 57 -17.04 10.69 -1.22
C ASP A 57 -15.96 9.78 -1.84
N LEU A 58 -14.86 9.57 -1.10
CA LEU A 58 -13.74 8.71 -1.50
C LEU A 58 -13.63 7.49 -0.59
N ARG A 59 -13.03 6.43 -1.12
CA ARG A 59 -12.71 5.18 -0.41
C ARG A 59 -11.25 4.82 -0.64
N PHE A 60 -10.76 3.75 0.00
CA PHE A 60 -9.40 3.26 -0.20
C PHE A 60 -9.36 1.89 -0.88
N ARG A 61 -8.35 1.68 -1.71
CA ARG A 61 -7.87 0.36 -2.14
C ARG A 61 -6.48 0.12 -1.55
N ILE A 62 -6.28 -1.03 -0.91
CA ILE A 62 -5.03 -1.41 -0.25
C ILE A 62 -4.26 -2.42 -1.10
N PHE A 63 -2.98 -2.14 -1.32
CA PHE A 63 -2.06 -2.96 -2.13
C PHE A 63 -1.06 -3.78 -1.30
N ASP A 64 -0.60 -3.25 -0.16
CA ASP A 64 0.24 -3.98 0.79
C ASP A 64 0.01 -3.50 2.23
N ALA A 65 0.25 -4.37 3.20
CA ALA A 65 0.10 -4.08 4.62
C ALA A 65 1.19 -4.83 5.40
N LEU A 66 0.85 -5.71 6.35
CA LEU A 66 1.83 -6.61 6.97
C LEU A 66 2.52 -7.47 5.92
N ARG A 67 3.79 -7.17 5.66
CA ARG A 67 4.67 -7.96 4.78
C ARG A 67 5.63 -8.81 5.61
N PRO A 68 5.56 -10.16 5.53
CA PRO A 68 6.52 -11.03 6.21
C PRO A 68 7.96 -10.66 5.88
N THR A 69 8.88 -10.87 6.83
CA THR A 69 10.29 -10.51 6.66
C THR A 69 10.91 -11.22 5.46
N GLU A 70 10.51 -12.47 5.21
CA GLU A 70 10.95 -13.27 4.06
C GLU A 70 10.53 -12.64 2.74
N ALA A 71 9.33 -12.04 2.69
CA ALA A 71 8.86 -11.32 1.52
C ALA A 71 9.66 -10.02 1.30
N GLN A 72 9.99 -9.29 2.37
CA GLN A 72 10.89 -8.13 2.27
C GLN A 72 12.25 -8.51 1.68
N TRP A 73 12.82 -9.65 2.11
CA TRP A 73 14.05 -10.17 1.53
C TRP A 73 13.87 -10.58 0.07
N ALA A 74 12.77 -11.25 -0.29
CA ALA A 74 12.51 -11.66 -1.67
C ALA A 74 12.45 -10.46 -2.62
N LEU A 75 11.75 -9.39 -2.24
CA LEU A 75 11.68 -8.14 -2.99
C LEU A 75 13.08 -7.50 -3.14
N TRP A 76 13.84 -7.42 -2.05
CA TRP A 76 15.19 -6.86 -2.06
C TRP A 76 16.17 -7.65 -2.94
N HIS A 77 16.12 -9.00 -2.91
CA HIS A 77 16.98 -9.82 -3.77
C HIS A 77 16.62 -9.68 -5.26
N HIS A 78 15.34 -9.43 -5.57
CA HIS A 78 14.91 -9.18 -6.94
C HIS A 78 15.35 -7.80 -7.44
N THR A 79 15.09 -6.75 -6.66
CA THR A 79 15.42 -5.36 -7.00
C THR A 79 16.07 -4.68 -5.79
N PRO A 80 17.39 -4.74 -5.61
CA PRO A 80 18.06 -4.10 -4.47
C PRO A 80 18.18 -2.59 -4.70
N ASP A 81 17.10 -1.86 -4.42
CA ASP A 81 17.02 -0.41 -4.57
C ASP A 81 16.65 0.27 -3.23
N PRO A 82 17.61 0.88 -2.51
CA PRO A 82 17.35 1.53 -1.23
C PRO A 82 16.49 2.80 -1.33
N GLU A 83 16.24 3.33 -2.54
CA GLU A 83 15.38 4.50 -2.75
C GLU A 83 13.91 4.12 -2.59
N PHE A 84 13.50 2.96 -3.11
CA PHE A 84 12.10 2.52 -3.11
C PHE A 84 11.83 1.31 -2.21
N LEU A 85 12.85 0.54 -1.85
CA LEU A 85 12.74 -0.62 -0.97
C LEU A 85 13.52 -0.43 0.32
N ALA A 86 12.87 -0.71 1.44
CA ALA A 86 13.54 -0.72 2.73
C ALA A 86 14.62 -1.81 2.77
N ASP A 87 15.86 -1.43 3.10
CA ASP A 87 16.93 -2.40 3.35
C ASP A 87 16.49 -3.39 4.45
N PRO A 88 16.37 -4.70 4.15
CA PRO A 88 15.93 -5.71 5.10
C PRO A 88 16.75 -5.73 6.40
N ASN A 89 18.04 -5.35 6.34
CA ASN A 89 18.93 -5.32 7.52
C ASN A 89 18.53 -4.25 8.54
N ARG A 90 17.83 -3.20 8.10
CA ARG A 90 17.30 -2.13 8.96
C ARG A 90 15.87 -2.42 9.44
N GLY A 91 15.24 -3.43 8.84
CA GLY A 91 13.86 -3.82 9.07
C GLY A 91 12.86 -2.94 8.32
N SER A 92 11.70 -3.52 8.00
CA SER A 92 10.63 -2.84 7.25
C SER A 92 9.47 -2.44 8.18
N PRO A 93 8.91 -1.22 8.04
CA PRO A 93 7.64 -0.85 8.68
C PRO A 93 6.51 -1.83 8.38
N HIS A 94 6.46 -2.36 7.16
CA HIS A 94 5.48 -3.37 6.77
C HIS A 94 5.65 -4.64 7.59
N SER A 95 6.88 -5.11 7.84
CA SER A 95 7.12 -6.29 8.68
C SER A 95 6.76 -6.10 10.15
N ARG A 96 6.54 -4.86 10.59
CA ARG A 96 6.01 -4.54 11.93
C ARG A 96 4.49 -4.33 11.91
N GLY A 97 3.83 -4.42 10.76
CA GLY A 97 2.39 -4.19 10.59
C GLY A 97 1.97 -2.73 10.81
N VAL A 98 2.88 -1.77 10.68
CA VAL A 98 2.62 -0.35 10.96
C VAL A 98 2.69 0.53 9.71
N ALA A 99 2.67 -0.07 8.53
CA ALA A 99 2.61 0.60 7.24
C ALA A 99 1.55 -0.05 6.35
N VAL A 100 1.00 0.74 5.45
CA VAL A 100 0.00 0.35 4.46
C VAL A 100 0.29 1.12 3.18
N ASP A 101 0.27 0.41 2.05
CA ASP A 101 0.32 1.02 0.73
C ASP A 101 -1.09 1.00 0.15
N LEU A 102 -1.57 2.17 -0.28
CA LEU A 102 -2.96 2.35 -0.70
C LEU A 102 -3.10 3.45 -1.76
N THR A 103 -4.26 3.48 -2.39
CA THR A 103 -4.73 4.60 -3.23
C THR A 103 -6.15 5.00 -2.84
N LEU A 104 -6.54 6.21 -3.25
CA LEU A 104 -7.92 6.67 -3.18
C LEU A 104 -8.70 6.16 -4.40
N ILE A 105 -9.94 5.76 -4.16
CA ILE A 105 -10.88 5.35 -5.20
C ILE A 105 -12.17 6.17 -5.11
N ASP A 106 -12.82 6.36 -6.25
CA ASP A 106 -14.13 7.02 -6.33
C ASP A 106 -15.27 6.10 -5.87
N ALA A 107 -16.49 6.63 -5.82
CA ALA A 107 -17.69 5.88 -5.43
C ALA A 107 -18.03 4.71 -6.39
N ALA A 108 -17.51 4.73 -7.64
CA ALA A 108 -17.65 3.65 -8.60
C ALA A 108 -16.54 2.59 -8.45
N GLY A 109 -15.55 2.82 -7.60
CA GLY A 109 -14.42 1.93 -7.36
C GLY A 109 -13.25 2.11 -8.32
N ASN A 110 -13.20 3.21 -9.08
CA ASN A 110 -12.06 3.52 -9.94
C ASN A 110 -10.96 4.20 -9.15
N ASP A 111 -9.71 3.84 -9.42
CA ASP A 111 -8.56 4.54 -8.83
C ASP A 111 -8.51 6.00 -9.28
N LEU A 112 -8.25 6.90 -8.34
CA LEU A 112 -7.85 8.24 -8.68
C LEU A 112 -6.47 8.21 -9.33
N ASP A 113 -6.27 9.06 -10.33
CA ASP A 113 -4.96 9.21 -10.97
C ASP A 113 -3.96 9.79 -9.97
N MET A 114 -2.98 8.98 -9.56
CA MET A 114 -1.88 9.37 -8.71
C MET A 114 -0.63 9.75 -9.52
N GLY A 115 -0.70 9.79 -10.86
CA GLY A 115 0.41 10.13 -11.76
C GLY A 115 1.43 9.01 -11.98
N THR A 116 1.50 8.02 -11.08
CA THR A 116 2.22 6.76 -11.26
C THR A 116 1.41 5.61 -10.70
N GLY A 117 1.59 4.41 -11.23
CA GLY A 117 1.06 3.19 -10.62
C GLY A 117 1.75 2.85 -9.30
N PHE A 118 1.16 1.91 -8.56
CA PHE A 118 1.80 1.24 -7.42
C PHE A 118 3.13 0.61 -7.86
N ASP A 119 4.15 0.70 -7.00
CA ASP A 119 5.51 0.17 -7.25
C ASP A 119 6.16 0.61 -8.58
N ALA A 120 5.85 1.81 -9.08
CA ALA A 120 6.45 2.30 -10.32
C ALA A 120 7.98 2.50 -10.26
N PHE A 121 8.55 2.69 -9.07
CA PHE A 121 9.99 2.81 -8.81
C PHE A 121 10.68 3.82 -9.74
N THR A 122 10.04 4.98 -9.91
CA THR A 122 10.58 6.08 -10.69
C THR A 122 10.68 7.33 -9.82
N PRO A 123 11.55 8.30 -10.17
CA PRO A 123 11.58 9.58 -9.48
C PRO A 123 10.21 10.29 -9.44
N LEU A 124 9.32 10.02 -10.40
CA LEU A 124 7.97 10.58 -10.47
C LEU A 124 7.06 10.11 -9.32
N SER A 125 7.40 8.98 -8.69
CA SER A 125 6.68 8.43 -7.52
C SER A 125 6.97 9.20 -6.23
N HIS A 126 7.98 10.07 -6.20
CA HIS A 126 8.20 10.94 -5.03
C HIS A 126 7.01 11.88 -4.82
N HIS A 127 6.52 11.97 -3.59
CA HIS A 127 5.29 12.67 -3.24
C HIS A 127 5.24 14.11 -3.80
N GLY A 128 6.34 14.86 -3.66
CA GLY A 128 6.44 16.25 -4.14
C GLY A 128 7.07 16.44 -5.53
N ASN A 129 7.08 15.42 -6.40
CA ASN A 129 7.72 15.56 -7.71
C ASN A 129 6.94 16.56 -8.61
N PRO A 130 7.59 17.62 -9.13
CA PRO A 130 6.91 18.66 -9.91
C PRO A 130 6.52 18.22 -11.33
N GLY A 131 7.00 17.07 -11.80
CA GLY A 131 6.66 16.49 -13.11
C GLY A 131 5.30 15.79 -13.15
N VAL A 132 4.63 15.61 -12.01
CA VAL A 132 3.28 15.04 -11.91
C VAL A 132 2.26 16.10 -12.29
N ASP A 133 1.23 15.76 -13.06
CA ASP A 133 0.16 16.70 -13.40
C ASP A 133 -0.54 17.25 -12.15
N ALA A 134 -1.01 18.50 -12.20
CA ALA A 134 -1.64 19.17 -11.06
C ALA A 134 -2.89 18.43 -10.53
N GLY A 135 -3.63 17.74 -11.39
CA GLY A 135 -4.75 16.89 -10.98
C GLY A 135 -4.30 15.73 -10.11
N ALA A 136 -3.26 15.02 -10.55
CA ALA A 136 -2.67 13.91 -9.80
C ALA A 136 -1.94 14.37 -8.53
N GLN A 137 -1.28 15.52 -8.54
CA GLN A 137 -0.68 16.10 -7.33
C GLN A 137 -1.73 16.40 -6.25
N ARG A 138 -2.94 16.85 -6.63
CA ARG A 138 -4.03 17.10 -5.68
C ARG A 138 -4.56 15.81 -5.03
N ASN A 139 -4.45 14.68 -5.73
CA ASN A 139 -4.92 13.39 -5.23
C ASN A 139 -3.91 12.72 -4.27
N ARG A 140 -2.63 13.12 -4.31
CA ARG A 140 -1.54 12.61 -3.45
C ARG A 140 -1.52 13.32 -2.10
#